data_AF-A0A9E2BND2-F1
#
_entry.id   AF-A0A9E2BND2-F1
#
_cell.length_a   1.000
_cell.length_b   1.000
_cell.length_c   1.000
_cell.angle_alpha   90.00
_cell.angle_beta   90.00
_cell.angle_gamma   90.00
#
_symmetry.space_group_name_H-M   'P 1'
#
loop_
_entity.id
_entity.type
_entity.pdbx_description
1 polymer ?
#
loop_
_entity_poly.entity_id
_entity_poly.type
_entity_poly.pdbx_seq_one_letter_code
_entity_poly.pdbx_strand_id
1 'polypeptide(L)' 'MDPAKAEELADILSSGHWTHDYPITVDRLRKLGLETSTDMPPEIYALMDLYPQPAGRRPSVEYVPSSRS' A
#
# COMPACT_ATOMS: atom_id res chain seq x y z
N MET A 1 6.76 -19.24 7.38
CA MET A 1 6.82 -19.20 5.90
C MET A 1 8.02 -20.02 5.45
N ASP A 2 7.88 -20.82 4.40
CA ASP A 2 8.97 -21.61 3.82
C ASP A 2 9.99 -20.69 3.09
N PRO A 3 11.32 -20.96 3.11
CA PRO A 3 12.31 -20.06 2.52
C PRO A 3 12.11 -19.80 1.02
N ALA A 4 11.71 -20.81 0.24
CA ALA A 4 11.43 -20.61 -1.18
C ALA A 4 10.23 -19.67 -1.39
N LYS A 5 9.20 -19.79 -0.54
CA LYS A 5 8.05 -18.88 -0.58
C LYS A 5 8.41 -17.46 -0.17
N ALA A 6 9.33 -17.30 0.77
CA ALA A 6 9.84 -16.00 1.17
C ALA A 6 10.64 -15.32 0.05
N GLU A 7 11.47 -16.07 -0.68
CA GLU A 7 12.24 -15.58 -1.83
C GLU A 7 11.32 -15.16 -2.99
N GLU A 8 10.34 -15.98 -3.34
CA GLU A 8 9.31 -15.66 -4.35
C GLU A 8 8.57 -14.35 -3.99
N LEU A 9 8.18 -14.21 -2.72
CA LEU A 9 7.45 -13.03 -2.27
C LEU A 9 8.32 -11.77 -2.29
N ALA A 10 9.60 -11.89 -1.91
CA ALA A 10 10.55 -10.79 -1.96
C ALA A 10 10.75 -10.29 -3.39
N ASP A 11 10.89 -11.20 -4.35
CA ASP A 11 10.97 -10.84 -5.77
C ASP A 11 9.69 -10.12 -6.22
N ILE A 12 8.51 -10.73 -5.99
CA ILE A 12 7.22 -10.15 -6.39
C ILE A 12 6.99 -8.73 -5.85
N LEU A 13 7.36 -8.47 -4.59
CA LEU A 13 7.16 -7.16 -3.95
C LEU A 13 8.22 -6.11 -4.33
N SER A 14 9.34 -6.51 -4.94
CA SER A 14 10.47 -5.62 -5.26
C SER A 14 10.73 -5.41 -6.76
N SER A 15 10.27 -6.30 -7.63
CA SER A 15 10.58 -6.30 -9.07
C SER A 15 9.63 -5.46 -9.94
N GLY A 16 8.73 -4.68 -9.32
CA GLY A 16 7.89 -3.71 -10.02
C GLY A 16 6.62 -4.29 -10.65
N HIS A 17 6.09 -5.39 -10.10
CA HIS A 17 4.78 -5.95 -10.51
C HIS A 17 3.62 -4.95 -10.38
N TRP A 18 3.77 -3.91 -9.56
CA TRP A 18 2.78 -2.86 -9.33
C TRP A 18 3.42 -1.48 -9.44
N THR A 19 2.68 -0.56 -10.06
CA THR A 19 3.02 0.87 -10.06
C THR A 19 2.69 1.49 -8.70
N HIS A 20 3.31 2.63 -8.38
CA HIS A 20 3.06 3.34 -7.11
C HIS A 20 1.57 3.62 -6.81
N ASP A 21 0.77 3.84 -7.86
CA ASP A 21 -0.68 4.10 -7.75
C ASP A 21 -1.55 2.83 -7.76
N TYR A 22 -0.96 1.63 -7.84
CA TYR A 22 -1.72 0.40 -7.83
C TYR A 22 -1.79 -0.19 -6.42
N PRO A 23 -2.90 -0.01 -5.68
CA PRO A 23 -3.00 -0.51 -4.32
C PRO A 23 -3.02 -2.04 -4.30
N ILE A 24 -2.23 -2.63 -3.40
CA ILE A 24 -2.28 -4.06 -3.11
C ILE A 24 -3.35 -4.27 -2.04
N THR A 25 -4.47 -4.88 -2.42
CA THR A 25 -5.60 -5.10 -1.51
C THR A 25 -5.33 -6.21 -0.51
N VAL A 26 -6.07 -6.20 0.61
CA VAL A 26 -6.01 -7.25 1.64
C VAL A 26 -6.20 -8.64 1.04
N ASP A 27 -7.18 -8.80 0.13
CA ASP A 27 -7.43 -10.09 -0.53
C ASP A 27 -6.25 -10.56 -1.38
N ARG A 28 -5.52 -9.63 -2.01
CA ARG A 28 -4.32 -9.96 -2.77
C ARG A 28 -3.18 -10.37 -1.84
N LEU A 29 -2.95 -9.66 -0.75
CA LEU A 29 -1.94 -10.03 0.25
C LEU A 29 -2.23 -11.41 0.86
N ARG A 30 -3.48 -11.72 1.18
CA ARG A 30 -3.89 -13.06 1.64
C ARG A 30 -3.60 -14.15 0.61
N LYS A 31 -3.87 -13.89 -0.67
CA LYS A 31 -3.54 -14.82 -1.77
C LYS A 31 -2.03 -15.03 -1.94
N LEU A 32 -1.22 -14.04 -1.57
CA LEU A 32 0.24 -14.17 -1.53
C LEU A 32 0.74 -14.99 -0.33
N GLY A 33 -0.15 -15.36 0.59
CA GLY A 33 0.18 -16.12 1.80
C GLY A 33 0.72 -15.26 2.93
N LEU A 34 0.50 -13.95 2.87
CA LEU A 34 0.84 -13.03 3.97
C LEU A 34 -0.24 -13.05 5.05
N GLU A 35 0.21 -13.02 6.30
CA GLU A 35 -0.65 -12.74 7.43
C GLU A 35 -1.06 -11.26 7.38
N THR A 36 -2.36 -11.01 7.23
CA THR A 36 -2.91 -9.65 7.10
C THR A 36 -3.94 -9.42 8.19
N SER A 37 -3.78 -8.33 8.93
CA SER A 37 -4.82 -7.79 9.80
C SER A 37 -5.29 -6.43 9.27
N THR A 38 -6.60 -6.18 9.40
CA THR A 38 -7.22 -4.87 9.17
C THR A 38 -7.59 -4.19 10.48
N ASP A 39 -7.19 -4.79 11.61
CA ASP A 39 -7.43 -4.22 12.93
C ASP A 39 -6.60 -2.95 13.07
N MET A 40 -7.25 -1.90 13.55
CA MET A 40 -6.63 -0.62 13.83
C MET A 40 -6.68 -0.39 15.34
N PRO A 41 -5.62 -0.75 16.08
CA PRO A 41 -5.57 -0.56 17.52
C PRO A 41 -5.76 0.93 17.88
N PRO A 42 -6.43 1.24 19.00
CA PRO A 42 -6.67 2.61 19.44
C PRO A 42 -5.41 3.50 19.49
N GLU A 43 -4.26 2.91 19.81
CA GLU A 43 -2.96 3.59 19.89
C GLU A 43 -2.51 4.15 18.54
N ILE A 44 -2.87 3.49 17.43
CA ILE A 44 -2.56 3.95 16.08
C ILE A 44 -3.38 5.20 15.75
N TYR A 45 -4.66 5.24 16.13
CA TYR A 45 -5.47 6.44 15.99
C TYR A 45 -4.95 7.58 16.87
N ALA A 46 -4.58 7.28 18.12
CA ALA A 46 -3.97 8.26 19.02
C ALA A 46 -2.67 8.85 18.45
N LEU A 47 -1.87 8.06 17.73
CA LEU A 47 -0.69 8.54 17.00
C LEU A 47 -1.09 9.45 15.84
N MET A 48 -2.11 9.08 15.04
CA MET A 48 -2.57 9.88 13.90
C MET A 48 -3.09 11.26 14.34
N ASP A 49 -3.75 11.35 15.50
CA ASP A 49 -4.26 12.61 16.06
C ASP A 49 -3.15 13.64 16.34
N LEU A 50 -1.90 13.19 16.54
CA LEU A 50 -0.74 14.08 16.71
C LEU A 50 -0.30 14.76 15.40
N TYR A 51 -0.73 14.24 14.24
CA TYR A 51 -0.31 14.70 12.92
C TYR A 51 -1.52 15.04 12.03
N PRO A 52 -2.29 16.09 12.38
CA PRO A 52 -3.44 16.48 11.58
C PRO A 52 -2.99 16.89 10.17
N GLN A 53 -3.61 16.27 9.16
CA GLN A 53 -3.34 16.61 7.76
C GLN A 53 -3.85 18.05 7.48
N PRO A 54 -3.03 18.94 6.90
CA PRO A 54 -3.48 20.29 6.58
C PRO A 54 -4.66 20.24 5.60
N ALA A 55 -5.72 21.01 5.88
CA ALA A 55 -6.95 21.03 5.08
C ALA A 55 -6.76 21.51 3.62
N GLY A 56 -5.55 21.93 3.25
CA GLY A 56 -5.19 22.31 1.89
C GLY A 56 -4.85 21.10 1.03
N ARG A 57 -5.75 20.72 0.13
CA ARG A 57 -5.42 19.85 -1.01
C ARG A 57 -4.51 20.61 -1.98
N ARG A 58 -3.23 20.70 -1.68
CA ARG A 58 -2.24 20.83 -2.75
C ARG A 58 -2.01 19.42 -3.27
N PRO A 59 -2.33 19.10 -4.53
CA PRO A 59 -1.93 17.84 -5.11
C PRO A 59 -0.41 17.74 -4.97
N SER A 60 0.08 16.73 -4.25
CA SER A 60 1.52 16.44 -4.24
C SER A 60 2.01 15.93 -5.60
N VAL A 61 1.06 15.50 -6.44
CA VAL A 61 1.26 15.01 -7.80
C VAL A 61 0.25 15.70 -8.72
N GLU A 62 0.75 16.39 -9.75
CA GLU A 62 -0.07 16.94 -10.82
C GLU A 62 -0.29 15.86 -11.88
N TYR A 63 -1.52 15.35 -11.98
CA TYR A 63 -1.85 14.35 -12.99
C TYR A 63 -2.06 15.02 -14.34
N VAL A 64 -1.14 14.81 -15.30
CA VAL A 64 -1.34 15.24 -16.68
C VAL A 64 -2.30 14.24 -17.34
N PRO A 65 -3.51 14.65 -17.78
CA PRO A 65 -4.43 13.74 -18.42
C PRO A 65 -3.82 13.19 -19.71
N SER A 66 -3.76 11.86 -19.86
CA SER A 66 -3.47 11.26 -21.16
C SER A 66 -4.64 11.55 -22.10
N SER A 67 -4.37 12.29 -23.16
CA SER A 67 -5.30 12.51 -24.26
C SER A 67 -5.76 11.14 -24.80
N ARG A 68 -7.07 10.86 -24.70
CA ARG A 68 -7.68 9.72 -25.37
C ARG A 68 -7.54 9.92 -26.89
N SER A 69 -6.82 9.03 -27.55
CA SER A 69 -6.93 8.81 -29.00
C SER A 69 -8.12 7.90 -29.31
#